data_AF-A0A954MZ41-F1
#
_entry.id   AF-A0A954MZ41-F1
#
_cell.length_a   1.000
_cell.length_b   1.000
_cell.length_c   1.000
_cell.angle_alpha   90.00
_cell.angle_beta   90.00
_cell.angle_gamma   90.00
#
_symmetry.space_group_name_H-M   'P 1'
#
loop_
_entity.id
_entity.type
_entity.pdbx_description
1 polymer ?
#
loop_
_entity_poly.entity_id
_entity_poly.type
_entity_poly.pdbx_seq_one_letter_code
_entity_poly.pdbx_strand_id
1 'polypeptide(L)'
;LHESATCDSAELMVPHPHLWYRRFVLDPLVELAAERIHPVREATIGELRDRLLVRPLTCGVYGGDAIARESIAKALSDEFAQVRISTRSETEPLSEEVLSLWLGSDPRDPETPTQFEALPRISRFDLRTIPMDAERAIRQILRAALGE
;
A
#
# COMPACT_ATOMS: atom_id res chain seq x y z
N LEU A 1 -33.30 5.65 4.81
CA LEU A 1 -32.69 5.65 6.15
C LEU A 1 -32.18 4.24 6.42
N HIS A 2 -30.89 4.14 6.78
CA HIS A 2 -30.21 3.04 7.50
C HIS A 2 -30.45 1.58 7.11
N GLU A 3 -29.46 1.00 6.42
CA GLU A 3 -29.20 -0.44 6.45
C GLU A 3 -27.71 -0.68 6.75
N SER A 4 -27.33 -0.34 7.99
CA SER A 4 -26.01 -0.64 8.55
C SER A 4 -25.99 -2.09 9.05
N ALA A 5 -25.81 -3.05 8.15
CA ALA A 5 -25.57 -4.44 8.53
C ALA A 5 -24.06 -4.70 8.65
N THR A 6 -23.49 -4.48 9.83
CA THR A 6 -22.15 -4.98 10.19
C THR A 6 -22.30 -6.39 10.74
N CYS A 7 -22.01 -7.40 9.91
CA CYS A 7 -21.85 -8.79 10.35
C CYS A 7 -20.46 -8.98 10.96
N ASP A 8 -20.45 -9.25 12.27
CA ASP A 8 -19.29 -9.68 13.03
C ASP A 8 -19.18 -11.22 12.88
N SER A 9 -18.44 -11.65 11.87
CA SER A 9 -18.02 -13.04 11.66
C SER A 9 -16.72 -12.99 10.89
N ALA A 10 -15.71 -13.73 11.32
CA ALA A 10 -14.33 -13.63 10.88
C ALA A 10 -14.04 -14.03 9.40
N GLU A 11 -15.04 -13.98 8.51
CA GLU A 11 -14.93 -14.34 7.11
C GLU A 11 -15.73 -13.34 6.25
N LEU A 12 -15.01 -12.51 5.49
CA LEU A 12 -15.52 -11.59 4.46
C LEU A 12 -16.13 -10.25 4.94
N MET A 13 -15.27 -9.39 5.51
CA MET A 13 -15.58 -7.95 5.60
C MET A 13 -15.45 -7.33 4.19
N VAL A 14 -16.48 -6.64 3.70
CA VAL A 14 -16.38 -5.75 2.53
C VAL A 14 -16.70 -4.33 2.99
N PRO A 15 -15.81 -3.34 2.77
CA PRO A 15 -14.45 -3.49 2.28
C PRO A 15 -13.51 -3.92 3.42
N HIS A 16 -12.93 -5.12 3.32
CA HIS A 16 -11.81 -5.52 4.18
C HIS A 16 -10.73 -4.45 4.03
N PRO A 17 -10.09 -4.01 5.13
CA PRO A 17 -9.16 -2.87 5.14
C PRO A 17 -7.97 -2.99 4.15
N HIS A 18 -7.74 -4.17 3.56
CA HIS A 18 -6.63 -4.51 2.67
C HIS A 18 -7.06 -4.90 1.23
N LEU A 19 -8.28 -4.59 0.78
CA LEU A 19 -8.74 -4.95 -0.59
C LEU A 19 -8.40 -3.91 -1.67
N TRP A 20 -8.09 -2.68 -1.27
CA TRP A 20 -8.00 -1.52 -2.16
C TRP A 20 -6.77 -1.49 -3.08
N TYR A 21 -5.85 -2.45 -2.98
CA TYR A 21 -4.62 -2.52 -3.78
C TYR A 21 -4.48 -3.82 -4.57
N ARG A 22 -5.47 -4.71 -4.48
CA ARG A 22 -5.43 -6.03 -5.09
C ARG A 22 -6.15 -5.94 -6.44
N ARG A 23 -5.40 -5.97 -7.54
CA ARG A 23 -6.00 -5.89 -8.89
C ARG A 23 -7.03 -6.99 -9.12
N PHE A 24 -6.80 -8.21 -8.65
CA PHE A 24 -7.78 -9.31 -8.76
C PHE A 24 -9.12 -9.05 -8.06
N VAL A 25 -9.15 -8.12 -7.10
CA VAL A 25 -10.38 -7.70 -6.40
C VAL A 25 -10.97 -6.45 -7.06
N LEU A 26 -10.11 -5.49 -7.41
CA LEU A 26 -10.54 -4.23 -8.03
C LEU A 26 -11.06 -4.44 -9.44
N ASP A 27 -10.44 -5.28 -10.25
CA ASP A 27 -10.82 -5.51 -11.65
C ASP A 27 -12.29 -5.94 -11.78
N PRO A 28 -12.79 -6.97 -11.06
CA PRO A 28 -14.22 -7.32 -11.09
C PRO A 28 -15.11 -6.28 -10.38
N LEU A 29 -14.61 -5.58 -9.35
CA LEU A 29 -15.39 -4.55 -8.66
C LEU A 29 -15.59 -3.29 -9.51
N VAL A 30 -14.64 -2.93 -10.37
CA VAL A 30 -14.79 -1.78 -11.28
C VAL A 30 -15.88 -2.06 -12.30
N GLU A 31 -16.02 -3.28 -12.81
CA GLU A 31 -17.10 -3.65 -13.73
C GLU A 31 -18.49 -3.43 -13.12
N LEU A 32 -18.62 -3.60 -11.80
CA LEU A 32 -19.89 -3.50 -11.09
C LEU A 32 -20.14 -2.14 -10.43
N ALA A 33 -19.08 -1.44 -10.02
CA ALA A 33 -19.20 -0.30 -9.09
C ALA A 33 -18.01 0.68 -9.14
N ALA A 34 -17.50 0.99 -10.34
CA ALA A 34 -16.38 1.91 -10.55
C ALA A 34 -16.48 3.23 -9.76
N GLU A 35 -17.67 3.84 -9.71
CA GLU A 35 -17.94 5.14 -9.10
C GLU A 35 -18.12 5.11 -7.57
N ARG A 36 -18.12 3.92 -6.95
CA ARG A 36 -18.22 3.80 -5.47
C ARG A 36 -16.97 4.42 -4.84
N ILE A 37 -17.18 5.39 -3.96
CA ILE A 37 -16.10 6.00 -3.16
C ILE A 37 -15.68 5.04 -2.05
N HIS A 38 -14.39 4.74 -1.96
CA HIS A 38 -13.82 3.96 -0.87
C HIS A 38 -13.78 4.82 0.41
N PRO A 39 -14.52 4.44 1.48
CA PRO A 39 -14.78 5.32 2.64
C PRO A 39 -13.51 5.73 3.40
N VAL A 40 -12.43 4.93 3.31
CA VAL A 40 -11.16 5.18 4.01
C VAL A 40 -10.17 5.98 3.15
N ARG A 41 -10.23 5.82 1.82
CA ARG A 41 -9.24 6.35 0.86
C ARG A 41 -9.75 7.57 0.11
N GLU A 42 -11.05 7.87 0.23
CA GLU A 42 -11.73 9.03 -0.36
C GLU A 42 -11.55 9.12 -1.89
N ALA A 43 -11.35 7.96 -2.53
CA ALA A 43 -11.20 7.80 -3.97
C ALA A 43 -12.13 6.71 -4.46
N THR A 44 -12.54 6.79 -5.72
CA THR A 44 -13.36 5.78 -6.39
C THR A 44 -12.60 4.47 -6.58
N ILE A 45 -13.32 3.35 -6.66
CA ILE A 45 -12.70 2.05 -6.97
C ILE A 45 -11.97 2.10 -8.33
N GLY A 46 -12.50 2.85 -9.31
CA GLY A 46 -11.85 3.11 -10.59
C GLY A 46 -10.51 3.83 -10.46
N GLU A 47 -10.47 4.94 -9.70
CA GLU A 47 -9.23 5.69 -9.47
C GLU A 47 -8.16 4.86 -8.74
N LEU A 48 -8.57 4.03 -7.78
CA LEU A 48 -7.65 3.13 -7.07
C LEU A 48 -7.02 2.12 -8.03
N ARG A 49 -7.82 1.52 -8.94
CA ARG A 49 -7.31 0.62 -9.97
C ARG A 49 -6.38 1.37 -10.93
N ASP A 50 -6.78 2.53 -11.42
CA ASP A 50 -6.03 3.27 -12.45
C ASP A 50 -4.64 3.69 -11.94
N ARG A 51 -4.52 4.01 -10.65
CA ARG A 51 -3.21 4.22 -10.00
C ARG A 51 -2.31 2.99 -10.09
N LEU A 52 -2.86 1.78 -9.94
CA LEU A 52 -2.11 0.52 -10.04
C LEU A 52 -1.79 0.12 -11.48
N LEU A 53 -2.39 0.76 -12.49
CA LEU A 53 -2.11 0.50 -13.91
C LEU A 53 -0.94 1.34 -14.45
N VAL A 54 -0.53 2.39 -13.75
CA VAL A 54 0.61 3.24 -14.14
C VAL A 54 1.90 2.40 -14.17
N ARG A 55 2.71 2.58 -15.23
CA ARG A 55 4.01 1.91 -15.41
C ARG A 55 5.12 2.91 -15.73
N PRO A 56 6.30 2.82 -15.08
CA PRO A 56 6.61 1.90 -13.99
C PRO A 56 5.80 2.24 -12.72
N LEU A 57 5.38 1.23 -11.98
CA LEU A 57 4.64 1.44 -10.73
C LEU A 57 5.61 2.03 -9.70
N THR A 58 5.35 3.23 -9.20
CA THR A 58 6.22 3.91 -8.23
C THR A 58 5.88 3.49 -6.81
N CYS A 59 6.89 3.05 -6.08
CA CYS A 59 6.75 2.51 -4.74
C CYS A 59 7.80 3.11 -3.80
N GLY A 60 7.36 3.88 -2.81
CA GLY A 60 8.22 4.39 -1.75
C GLY A 60 8.26 3.44 -0.57
N VAL A 61 9.46 3.17 -0.04
CA VAL A 61 9.65 2.44 1.22
C VAL A 61 10.19 3.42 2.27
N TYR A 62 9.52 3.46 3.42
CA TYR A 62 9.70 4.47 4.46
C TYR A 62 9.91 3.85 5.84
N GLY A 63 10.59 4.59 6.72
CA GLY A 63 10.86 4.16 8.09
C GLY A 63 11.78 2.93 8.15
N GLY A 64 11.80 2.28 9.31
CA GLY A 64 12.65 1.13 9.61
C GLY A 64 14.15 1.45 9.56
N ASP A 65 14.96 0.41 9.77
CA ASP A 65 16.41 0.49 9.63
C ASP A 65 16.80 0.88 8.19
N ALA A 66 17.66 1.90 8.03
CA ALA A 66 18.11 2.35 6.72
C ALA A 66 18.78 1.23 5.90
N ILE A 67 19.59 0.38 6.56
CA ILE A 67 20.29 -0.75 5.92
C ILE A 67 19.28 -1.80 5.46
N ALA A 68 18.37 -2.24 6.33
CA ALA A 68 17.33 -3.18 5.97
C ALA A 68 16.42 -2.64 4.86
N ARG A 69 16.03 -1.36 4.93
CA ARG A 69 15.20 -0.69 3.92
C ARG A 69 15.88 -0.69 2.55
N GLU A 70 17.15 -0.31 2.48
CA GLU A 70 17.93 -0.36 1.24
C GLU A 70 18.08 -1.78 0.71
N SER A 71 18.34 -2.75 1.58
CA SER A 71 18.44 -4.16 1.20
C SER A 71 17.14 -4.67 0.60
N ILE A 72 16.01 -4.38 1.25
CA ILE A 72 14.66 -4.76 0.80
C ILE A 72 14.38 -4.11 -0.56
N ALA A 73 14.61 -2.80 -0.69
CA ALA A 73 14.35 -2.09 -1.94
C ALA A 73 15.19 -2.62 -3.10
N LYS A 74 16.46 -2.98 -2.85
CA LYS A 74 17.32 -3.60 -3.85
C LYS A 74 16.79 -4.97 -4.26
N ALA A 75 16.50 -5.85 -3.30
CA ALA A 75 15.98 -7.19 -3.56
C ALA A 75 14.67 -7.15 -4.39
N LEU A 76 13.78 -6.22 -4.07
CA LEU A 76 12.53 -6.04 -4.79
C LEU A 76 12.72 -5.39 -6.17
N SER A 77 13.69 -4.48 -6.35
CA SER A 77 13.97 -3.86 -7.65
C SER A 77 14.52 -4.89 -8.64
N ASP A 78 15.32 -5.84 -8.15
CA ASP A 78 15.84 -6.96 -8.94
C ASP A 78 14.72 -7.94 -9.34
N GLU A 79 13.72 -8.15 -8.46
CA GLU A 79 12.58 -9.06 -8.71
C GLU A 79 11.48 -8.42 -9.59
N PHE A 80 11.21 -7.13 -9.43
CA PHE A 80 10.09 -6.42 -10.08
C PHE A 80 10.56 -5.31 -11.02
N ALA A 81 11.05 -5.67 -12.21
CA ALA A 81 11.53 -4.70 -13.21
C ALA A 81 10.47 -3.63 -13.65
N GLN A 82 9.18 -3.93 -13.43
CA GLN A 82 8.06 -3.03 -13.75
C GLN A 82 7.73 -2.03 -12.62
N VAL A 83 8.42 -2.13 -11.49
CA VAL A 83 8.19 -1.33 -10.29
C VAL A 83 9.44 -0.48 -10.04
N ARG A 84 9.26 0.84 -9.93
CA ARG A 84 10.31 1.76 -9.50
C ARG A 84 10.24 1.90 -7.99
N ILE A 85 11.22 1.34 -7.29
CA ILE A 85 11.28 1.38 -5.83
C ILE A 85 12.23 2.48 -5.39
N SER A 86 11.85 3.24 -4.37
CA SER A 86 12.66 4.32 -3.80
C SER A 86 12.64 4.21 -2.28
N THR A 87 13.79 4.36 -1.64
CA THR A 87 13.92 4.36 -0.17
C THR A 87 14.04 5.79 0.33
N ARG A 88 13.29 6.15 1.36
CA ARG A 88 13.29 7.53 1.87
C ARG A 88 13.24 7.55 3.39
N SER A 89 14.09 8.36 4.00
CA SER A 89 14.01 8.71 5.43
C SER A 89 13.16 9.95 5.68
N GLU A 90 12.99 10.81 4.67
CA GLU A 90 12.29 12.08 4.81
C GLU A 90 10.76 11.91 4.91
N THR A 91 10.14 12.82 5.65
CA THR A 91 8.70 12.86 5.94
C THR A 91 7.83 13.30 4.77
N GLU A 92 8.40 13.78 3.67
CA GLU A 92 7.64 14.27 2.52
C GLU A 92 7.53 13.22 1.41
N PRO A 93 6.38 12.50 1.31
CA PRO A 93 6.15 11.59 0.22
C PRO A 93 6.04 12.34 -1.11
N LEU A 94 6.52 11.74 -2.20
CA LEU A 94 6.22 12.26 -3.53
C LEU A 94 4.74 11.97 -3.80
N SER A 95 4.00 12.98 -4.27
CA SER A 95 2.60 12.84 -4.67
C SER A 95 2.40 11.81 -5.79
N GLU A 96 3.47 11.47 -6.49
CA GLU A 96 3.52 10.54 -7.62
C GLU A 96 3.67 9.07 -7.21
N GLU A 97 3.84 8.75 -5.93
CA GLU A 97 3.94 7.36 -5.48
C GLU A 97 2.57 6.65 -5.49
N VAL A 98 2.54 5.52 -6.19
CA VAL A 98 1.35 4.65 -6.22
C VAL A 98 1.20 3.92 -4.89
N LEU A 99 2.31 3.41 -4.34
CA LEU A 99 2.35 2.70 -3.06
C LEU A 99 3.38 3.36 -2.12
N SER A 100 2.99 3.58 -0.86
CA SER A 100 3.87 4.11 0.18
C SER A 100 3.90 3.12 1.34
N LEU A 101 4.99 2.34 1.43
CA LEU A 101 5.14 1.21 2.33
C LEU A 101 5.95 1.61 3.55
N TRP A 102 5.33 1.57 4.73
CA TRP A 102 5.99 1.98 5.95
C TRP A 102 6.40 0.77 6.80
N LEU A 103 7.69 0.67 7.08
CA LEU A 103 8.32 -0.41 7.85
C LEU A 103 8.17 -0.23 9.37
N GLY A 104 7.71 0.95 9.81
CA GLY A 104 7.67 1.34 11.22
C GLY A 104 8.70 2.42 11.55
N SER A 105 8.67 2.94 12.77
CA SER A 105 9.69 3.88 13.26
C SER A 105 11.01 3.14 13.51
N ASP A 106 12.15 3.74 13.12
CA ASP A 106 13.46 3.23 13.55
C ASP A 106 13.74 3.69 14.98
N PRO A 107 13.85 2.78 15.97
CA PRO A 107 14.20 3.18 17.33
C PRO A 107 15.60 3.79 17.45
N ARG A 108 16.47 3.66 16.44
CA ARG A 108 17.83 4.24 16.40
C ARG A 108 17.90 5.62 15.75
N ASP A 109 16.82 6.08 15.09
CA ASP A 109 16.69 7.42 14.52
C ASP A 109 15.41 8.10 15.06
N PRO A 110 15.43 8.56 16.32
CA PRO A 110 14.28 9.20 16.95
C PRO A 110 14.05 10.63 16.48
N GLU A 111 15.01 11.24 15.77
CA GLU A 111 14.94 12.64 15.33
C GLU A 111 14.23 12.80 13.98
N THR A 112 14.20 11.74 13.16
CA THR A 112 13.58 11.74 11.82
C THR A 112 12.58 10.60 11.60
N PRO A 113 11.63 10.32 12.52
CA PRO A 113 10.68 9.24 12.31
C PRO A 113 9.74 9.64 11.18
N THR A 114 9.87 9.03 10.00
CA THR A 114 8.79 9.09 9.01
C THR A 114 7.54 8.56 9.70
N GLN A 115 6.57 9.43 9.99
CA GLN A 115 5.32 9.04 10.64
C GLN A 115 4.38 8.45 9.60
N PHE A 116 3.68 7.38 9.94
CA PHE A 116 2.70 6.76 9.05
C PHE A 116 1.63 7.74 8.60
N GLU A 117 1.22 8.63 9.49
CA GLU A 117 0.20 9.64 9.30
C GLU A 117 0.60 10.68 8.24
N ALA A 118 1.90 10.93 8.07
CA ALA A 118 2.44 11.87 7.08
C ALA A 118 2.41 11.33 5.65
N LEU A 119 2.31 10.01 5.48
CA LEU A 119 2.22 9.39 4.16
C LEU A 119 0.82 9.61 3.54
N PRO A 120 0.70 9.65 2.20
CA PRO A 120 -0.55 9.97 1.54
C PRO A 120 -1.59 8.90 1.89
N ARG A 121 -2.74 9.33 2.40
CA ARG A 121 -3.82 8.42 2.84
C ARG A 121 -4.27 7.47 1.75
N ILE A 122 -4.09 7.81 0.47
CA ILE A 122 -4.48 6.94 -0.65
C ILE A 122 -3.48 5.81 -0.93
N SER A 123 -2.18 5.99 -0.66
CA SER A 123 -1.11 5.05 -1.01
C SER A 123 -0.47 4.37 0.20
N ARG A 124 -0.69 4.86 1.43
CA ARG A 124 0.02 4.39 2.61
C ARG A 124 -0.37 2.98 3.10
N PHE A 125 0.63 2.21 3.52
CA PHE A 125 0.52 0.90 4.16
C PHE A 125 1.35 0.84 5.44
N ASP A 126 0.75 0.38 6.53
CA ASP A 126 1.49 0.06 7.75
C ASP A 126 1.84 -1.41 7.73
N LEU A 127 3.10 -1.74 7.41
CA LEU A 127 3.54 -3.13 7.32
C LEU A 127 3.61 -3.82 8.69
N ARG A 128 3.63 -3.06 9.79
CA ARG A 128 3.60 -3.62 11.16
C ARG A 128 2.27 -4.31 11.48
N THR A 129 1.21 -3.96 10.75
CA THR A 129 -0.10 -4.62 10.88
C THR A 129 -0.14 -6.01 10.25
N ILE A 130 0.90 -6.37 9.47
CA ILE A 130 0.98 -7.64 8.77
C ILE A 130 1.89 -8.57 9.58
N PRO A 131 1.41 -9.74 10.04
CA PRO A 131 2.17 -10.66 10.89
C PRO A 131 3.16 -11.51 10.06
N MET A 132 4.02 -10.85 9.29
CA MET A 132 5.09 -11.48 8.52
C MET A 132 6.27 -10.52 8.35
N ASP A 133 7.39 -11.05 7.87
CA ASP A 133 8.55 -10.24 7.51
C ASP A 133 8.19 -9.15 6.48
N ALA A 134 8.77 -7.96 6.63
CA ALA A 134 8.44 -6.81 5.80
C ALA A 134 8.75 -7.06 4.33
N GLU A 135 9.88 -7.67 4.00
CA GLU A 135 10.25 -7.99 2.61
C GLU A 135 9.20 -8.90 1.98
N ARG A 136 8.77 -9.93 2.71
CA ARG A 136 7.71 -10.86 2.26
C ARG A 136 6.36 -10.17 2.11
N ALA A 137 5.99 -9.30 3.04
CA ALA A 137 4.75 -8.53 2.97
C ALA A 137 4.73 -7.63 1.73
N ILE A 138 5.84 -6.94 1.46
CA ILE A 138 5.96 -6.06 0.31
C ILE A 138 5.86 -6.83 -1.00
N ARG A 139 6.52 -8.00 -1.11
CA ARG A 139 6.36 -8.87 -2.29
C ARG A 139 4.90 -9.24 -2.55
N GLN A 140 4.16 -9.61 -1.51
CA GLN A 140 2.74 -9.94 -1.66
C GLN A 140 1.90 -8.74 -2.10
N ILE A 141 2.20 -7.55 -1.58
CA ILE A 141 1.53 -6.31 -1.99
C ILE A 141 1.84 -6.00 -3.45
N LEU A 142 3.11 -6.07 -3.87
CA LEU A 142 3.51 -5.81 -5.25
C LEU A 142 2.90 -6.81 -6.23
N ARG A 143 2.93 -8.11 -5.94
CA ARG A 143 2.27 -9.14 -6.77
C ARG A 143 0.77 -8.87 -6.91
N ALA A 144 0.10 -8.60 -5.79
CA ALA A 144 -1.32 -8.28 -5.82
C ALA A 144 -1.63 -6.97 -6.57
N ALA A 145 -0.74 -5.97 -6.49
CA ALA A 145 -0.82 -4.71 -7.24
C ALA A 145 -0.49 -4.88 -8.72
N LEU A 146 0.30 -5.88 -9.10
CA LEU A 146 0.59 -6.23 -10.48
C LEU A 146 -0.46 -7.18 -11.07
N GLY A 147 -1.27 -7.83 -10.23
CA GLY A 147 -2.26 -8.83 -10.66
C GLY A 147 -1.65 -10.21 -10.93
N GLU A 148 -0.53 -10.51 -10.28
CA GLU A 148 0.21 -11.78 -10.36
C GLU A 148 -0.07 -12.69 -9.16
#